data_AF-A0A4D6HB10-F1
#
_entry.id   AF-A0A4D6HB10-F1
#
_cell.length_a   1.000
_cell.length_b   1.000
_cell.length_c   1.000
_cell.angle_alpha   90.00
_cell.angle_beta   90.00
_cell.angle_gamma   90.00
#
_symmetry.space_group_name_H-M   'P 1'
#
loop_
_entity.id
_entity.type
_entity.pdbx_description
1 polymer ?
#
loop_
_entity_poly.entity_id
_entity_poly.type
_entity_poly.pdbx_seq_one_letter_code
_entity_poly.pdbx_strand_id
1 'polypeptide(L)'
;MSIRPLALAALVLLASLAPMTAASGATPSQASSNSDVEAYSGTHVSFATDSSAIVGYAVDSETVLSSVEVQSESQVESSLGIGVSGDLQAVTDFAGTALSMDASAQTSASIQAESGATIEAHDHGHGTLVVDASDSQYVELGMNASSSAETTSDGRVLVTTDDGTKAVVMVVGDGDVAVNDEGNVTANVKAESKLVVRSYSDERTEEDEQTEQLIANGTAAAEVYVDQQDGERVEGTITYDQDTNVTAEAESESAVNMTIDRAESEGKVVIASTSQFAAESSDDLTVRVDGDVAAQASSYSELRAAADDGDTSKYMVKSSGSAEASADVLVAVNHFSERSVSIADADGSSDGDGSDTGDGSDTGDSNTGDGSGDGSTGSGDGPGFGVFAALLSLFGLGTLLARR
;
A
#
# COMPACT_ATOMS: atom_id res chain seq x y z
N MET A 1 27.59 -54.45 0.06
CA MET A 1 26.32 -54.63 0.78
C MET A 1 26.00 -53.27 1.38
N SER A 2 24.89 -52.69 0.90
CA SER A 2 24.37 -51.37 1.31
C SER A 2 23.99 -51.38 2.79
N ILE A 3 23.97 -50.21 3.43
CA ILE A 3 22.81 -49.59 4.11
C ILE A 3 23.32 -48.26 4.71
N ARG A 4 22.82 -47.12 4.22
CA ARG A 4 22.64 -45.88 5.01
C ARG A 4 21.26 -45.98 5.68
N PRO A 5 21.03 -45.35 6.84
CA PRO A 5 20.18 -44.15 6.80
C PRO A 5 20.47 -43.04 7.84
N LEU A 6 19.96 -41.84 7.49
CA LEU A 6 19.40 -40.71 8.29
C LEU A 6 20.24 -40.08 9.43
N ALA A 7 20.59 -38.79 9.39
CA ALA A 7 19.79 -37.54 9.45
C ALA A 7 19.46 -37.12 10.90
N LEU A 8 19.96 -35.95 11.31
CA LEU A 8 19.38 -35.13 12.38
C LEU A 8 19.79 -33.66 12.17
N ALA A 9 18.81 -32.84 11.75
CA ALA A 9 18.89 -31.39 11.72
C ALA A 9 18.56 -30.85 13.11
N ALA A 10 19.34 -29.88 13.59
CA ALA A 10 19.18 -29.25 14.89
C ALA A 10 18.36 -27.96 14.76
N LEU A 11 17.17 -27.94 15.38
CA LEU A 11 16.32 -26.78 15.58
C LEU A 11 16.82 -26.01 16.82
N VAL A 12 17.18 -24.73 16.64
CA VAL A 12 17.56 -23.84 17.75
C VAL A 12 16.32 -23.08 18.21
N LEU A 13 15.74 -23.49 19.35
CA LEU A 13 14.83 -22.65 20.13
C LEU A 13 15.65 -21.64 20.94
N LEU A 14 15.40 -20.35 20.73
CA LEU A 14 15.75 -19.30 21.69
C LEU A 14 14.48 -18.86 22.43
N ALA A 15 14.30 -19.43 23.61
CA ALA A 15 13.37 -18.97 24.61
C ALA A 15 14.11 -18.04 25.58
N SER A 16 13.60 -16.82 25.82
CA SER A 16 13.92 -16.06 27.02
C SER A 16 12.86 -15.01 27.36
N LEU A 17 11.79 -15.43 28.05
CA LEU A 17 11.05 -14.56 28.96
C LEU A 17 10.83 -15.30 30.28
N ALA A 18 11.34 -14.72 31.36
CA ALA A 18 11.28 -15.24 32.72
C ALA A 18 9.92 -14.97 33.39
N PRO A 19 9.53 -15.75 34.43
CA PRO A 19 8.19 -15.72 35.00
C PRO A 19 8.05 -14.68 36.12
N MET A 20 6.94 -13.94 36.15
CA MET A 20 6.39 -13.38 37.39
C MET A 20 4.95 -13.84 37.58
N THR A 21 4.72 -14.41 38.76
CA THR A 21 3.50 -15.06 39.20
C THR A 21 2.51 -14.08 39.84
N ALA A 22 1.23 -14.30 39.48
CA ALA A 22 0.00 -14.16 40.27
C ALA A 22 -0.74 -12.81 40.33
N ALA A 23 -1.89 -12.72 39.65
CA ALA A 23 -3.22 -12.73 40.29
C ALA A 23 -4.38 -12.93 39.27
N SER A 24 -5.10 -14.05 39.43
CA SER A 24 -6.50 -14.37 39.08
C SER A 24 -7.17 -13.87 37.78
N GLY A 25 -7.50 -14.83 36.91
CA GLY A 25 -8.73 -14.84 36.10
C GLY A 25 -8.53 -15.22 34.64
N ALA A 26 -9.02 -16.40 34.23
CA ALA A 26 -9.02 -16.97 32.88
C ALA A 26 -7.64 -17.35 32.30
N THR A 27 -7.25 -18.61 32.50
CA THR A 27 -6.26 -19.29 31.66
C THR A 27 -6.81 -19.45 30.24
N PRO A 28 -6.11 -19.05 29.17
CA PRO A 28 -6.38 -19.62 27.86
C PRO A 28 -6.10 -21.12 27.97
N SER A 29 -7.04 -21.94 27.51
CA SER A 29 -6.82 -23.37 27.34
C SER A 29 -5.57 -23.55 26.47
N GLN A 30 -4.55 -24.26 26.97
CA GLN A 30 -3.47 -24.74 26.11
C GLN A 30 -4.11 -25.65 25.07
N ALA A 31 -4.32 -25.11 23.87
CA ALA A 31 -4.76 -25.85 22.71
C ALA A 31 -3.68 -26.90 22.38
N SER A 32 -4.16 -28.11 22.15
CA SER A 32 -3.39 -29.26 21.70
C SER A 32 -2.58 -28.90 20.46
N SER A 33 -1.29 -29.21 20.48
CA SER A 33 -0.39 -29.13 19.33
C SER A 33 -0.91 -30.04 18.20
N ASN A 34 -1.50 -29.45 17.15
CA ASN A 34 -1.61 -29.97 15.78
C ASN A 34 -2.55 -29.07 14.91
N SER A 35 -2.27 -27.77 14.85
CA SER A 35 -2.79 -26.88 13.80
C SER A 35 -1.62 -26.06 13.30
N ASP A 36 -1.42 -25.99 11.99
CA ASP A 36 -0.38 -25.18 11.33
C ASP A 36 -0.77 -23.70 11.45
N VAL A 37 -0.61 -23.12 12.65
CA VAL A 37 -0.86 -21.70 12.92
C VAL A 37 0.37 -20.92 12.51
N GLU A 38 0.24 -20.10 11.47
CA GLU A 38 1.27 -19.15 11.05
C GLU A 38 0.90 -17.76 11.56
N ALA A 39 1.89 -16.91 11.86
CA ALA A 39 1.62 -15.56 12.37
C ALA A 39 2.49 -14.54 11.65
N TYR A 40 1.89 -13.38 11.40
CA TYR A 40 2.56 -12.21 10.86
C TYR A 40 2.55 -11.10 11.90
N SER A 41 3.70 -10.42 12.04
CA SER A 41 3.88 -9.31 12.96
C SER A 41 4.81 -8.30 12.29
N GLY A 42 4.21 -7.35 11.60
CA GLY A 42 4.88 -6.17 11.05
C GLY A 42 5.03 -5.06 12.10
N THR A 43 5.35 -3.86 11.63
CA THR A 43 5.43 -2.62 12.43
C THR A 43 4.05 -2.18 12.91
N HIS A 44 3.07 -2.14 12.00
CA HIS A 44 1.70 -1.68 12.23
C HIS A 44 0.74 -2.86 12.26
N VAL A 45 0.84 -3.77 11.30
CA VAL A 45 -0.12 -4.86 11.10
C VAL A 45 0.36 -6.14 11.79
N SER A 46 -0.56 -6.81 12.48
CA SER A 46 -0.33 -8.16 13.00
C SER A 46 -1.58 -9.03 12.89
N PHE A 47 -1.38 -10.33 12.68
CA PHE A 47 -2.44 -11.34 12.63
C PHE A 47 -1.87 -12.75 12.77
N ALA A 48 -2.75 -13.74 12.94
CA ALA A 48 -2.41 -15.15 12.75
C ALA A 48 -3.34 -15.82 11.74
N THR A 49 -2.95 -16.96 11.21
CA THR A 49 -3.80 -17.85 10.43
C THR A 49 -4.19 -19.04 11.29
N ASP A 50 -5.48 -19.37 11.33
CA ASP A 50 -5.99 -20.58 11.99
C ASP A 50 -6.78 -21.39 10.96
N SER A 51 -6.09 -22.34 10.32
CA SER A 51 -6.65 -23.27 9.32
C SER A 51 -7.33 -22.61 8.11
N SER A 52 -8.51 -22.04 8.28
CA SER A 52 -9.35 -21.45 7.23
C SER A 52 -9.65 -19.96 7.40
N ALA A 53 -9.08 -19.32 8.43
CA ALA A 53 -9.30 -17.92 8.73
C ALA A 53 -8.00 -17.19 9.05
N ILE A 54 -7.91 -15.92 8.67
CA ILE A 54 -7.04 -14.96 9.36
C ILE A 54 -7.75 -14.58 10.65
N VAL A 55 -7.04 -14.54 11.77
CA VAL A 55 -7.60 -14.25 13.08
C VAL A 55 -6.83 -13.13 13.77
N GLY A 56 -7.58 -12.26 14.45
CA GLY A 56 -7.04 -11.15 15.24
C GLY A 56 -6.24 -10.15 14.40
N TYR A 57 -6.78 -9.74 13.25
CA TYR A 57 -6.16 -8.70 12.43
C TYR A 57 -6.17 -7.37 13.19
N ALA A 58 -4.98 -6.87 13.50
CA ALA A 58 -4.76 -5.69 14.31
C ALA A 58 -3.86 -4.69 13.59
N VAL A 59 -4.15 -3.40 13.80
CA VAL A 59 -3.36 -2.27 13.34
C VAL A 59 -2.94 -1.46 14.56
N ASP A 60 -1.64 -1.19 14.71
CA ASP A 60 -1.04 -0.52 15.87
C ASP A 60 -1.46 -1.14 17.22
N SER A 61 -1.51 -2.48 17.26
CA SER A 61 -1.97 -3.30 18.41
C SER A 61 -3.46 -3.21 18.75
N GLU A 62 -4.26 -2.47 18.00
CA GLU A 62 -5.72 -2.48 18.12
C GLU A 62 -6.33 -3.50 17.16
N THR A 63 -7.07 -4.47 17.69
CA THR A 63 -7.75 -5.48 16.86
C THR A 63 -8.93 -4.87 16.13
N VAL A 64 -8.80 -4.74 14.80
CA VAL A 64 -9.84 -4.21 13.92
C VAL A 64 -10.84 -5.31 13.56
N LEU A 65 -10.35 -6.51 13.22
CA LEU A 65 -11.18 -7.65 12.82
C LEU A 65 -10.84 -8.87 13.68
N SER A 66 -11.86 -9.60 14.10
CA SER A 66 -11.67 -10.85 14.86
C SER A 66 -11.32 -12.02 13.93
N SER A 67 -11.94 -12.10 12.75
CA SER A 67 -11.62 -13.06 11.70
C SER A 67 -11.78 -12.48 10.30
N VAL A 68 -11.08 -13.07 9.32
CA VAL A 68 -11.33 -12.91 7.89
C VAL A 68 -11.31 -14.30 7.28
N GLU A 69 -12.41 -14.68 6.65
CA GLU A 69 -12.51 -15.99 6.00
C GLU A 69 -13.04 -15.79 4.57
N VAL A 70 -12.63 -16.67 3.66
CA VAL A 70 -12.93 -16.55 2.23
C VAL A 70 -13.42 -17.89 1.71
N GLN A 71 -14.43 -17.87 0.85
CA GLN A 71 -14.96 -19.07 0.23
C GLN A 71 -15.52 -18.78 -1.17
N SER A 72 -15.38 -19.73 -2.10
CA SER A 72 -15.92 -19.56 -3.45
C SER A 72 -17.45 -19.43 -3.42
N GLU A 73 -18.00 -18.51 -4.21
CA GLU A 73 -19.45 -18.26 -4.33
C GLU A 73 -20.23 -19.55 -4.60
N SER A 74 -19.77 -20.35 -5.56
CA SER A 74 -20.40 -21.62 -5.94
C SER A 74 -20.52 -22.63 -4.79
N GLN A 75 -19.61 -22.62 -3.83
CA GLN A 75 -19.66 -23.52 -2.67
C GLN A 75 -20.67 -23.03 -1.64
N VAL A 76 -20.69 -21.72 -1.37
CA VAL A 76 -21.63 -21.10 -0.44
C VAL A 76 -23.06 -21.28 -0.94
N GLU A 77 -23.33 -20.98 -2.22
CA GLU A 77 -24.65 -21.19 -2.84
C GLU A 77 -25.08 -22.67 -2.80
N SER A 78 -24.13 -23.59 -3.01
CA SER A 78 -24.40 -25.03 -2.93
C SER A 78 -24.72 -25.48 -1.50
N SER A 79 -24.07 -24.90 -0.49
CA SER A 79 -24.27 -25.22 0.93
C SER A 79 -25.59 -24.68 1.47
N LEU A 80 -25.93 -23.44 1.12
CA LEU A 80 -27.15 -22.78 1.57
C LEU A 80 -28.40 -23.30 0.84
N GLY A 81 -28.24 -24.00 -0.29
CA GLY A 81 -29.35 -24.65 -1.00
C GLY A 81 -30.38 -23.68 -1.59
N ILE A 82 -30.02 -22.40 -1.63
CA ILE A 82 -30.82 -21.27 -2.13
C ILE A 82 -29.90 -20.57 -3.13
N GLY A 83 -30.43 -20.17 -4.29
CA GLY A 83 -29.72 -19.20 -5.13
C GLY A 83 -29.73 -17.88 -4.38
N VAL A 84 -28.68 -17.64 -3.57
CA VAL A 84 -28.51 -16.46 -2.71
C VAL A 84 -28.13 -15.26 -3.58
N SER A 85 -28.95 -15.02 -4.60
CA SER A 85 -28.80 -13.89 -5.49
C SER A 85 -29.42 -12.67 -4.80
N GLY A 86 -28.81 -12.20 -3.71
CA GLY A 86 -28.98 -10.79 -3.30
C GLY A 86 -29.05 -10.44 -1.81
N ASP A 87 -29.32 -11.36 -0.88
CA ASP A 87 -29.43 -11.00 0.54
C ASP A 87 -28.16 -11.39 1.31
N LEU A 88 -27.11 -10.58 1.16
CA LEU A 88 -25.87 -10.69 1.94
C LEU A 88 -26.13 -10.72 3.46
N GLN A 89 -27.22 -10.10 3.89
CA GLN A 89 -27.60 -10.02 5.30
C GLN A 89 -27.90 -11.39 5.91
N ALA A 90 -28.37 -12.33 5.09
CA ALA A 90 -28.73 -13.69 5.50
C ALA A 90 -27.58 -14.69 5.32
N VAL A 91 -26.42 -14.25 4.84
CA VAL A 91 -25.23 -15.09 4.73
C VAL A 91 -24.55 -15.09 6.10
N THR A 92 -24.67 -16.22 6.78
CA THR A 92 -24.14 -16.49 8.11
C THR A 92 -23.45 -17.86 8.11
N ASP A 93 -22.61 -18.15 9.10
CA ASP A 93 -21.99 -19.48 9.30
C ASP A 93 -21.24 -20.04 8.07
N PHE A 94 -20.39 -19.23 7.44
CA PHE A 94 -19.37 -19.65 6.49
C PHE A 94 -18.15 -20.24 7.24
N ALA A 95 -17.53 -21.30 6.69
CA ALA A 95 -16.43 -22.01 7.38
C ALA A 95 -15.02 -21.56 6.94
N GLY A 96 -14.97 -20.67 5.95
CA GLY A 96 -13.76 -20.37 5.18
C GLY A 96 -13.25 -21.56 4.37
N THR A 97 -12.19 -21.30 3.63
CA THR A 97 -11.40 -22.30 2.90
C THR A 97 -10.01 -22.36 3.50
N ALA A 98 -9.25 -23.44 3.32
CA ALA A 98 -7.93 -23.51 3.93
C ALA A 98 -7.03 -22.39 3.40
N LEU A 99 -6.23 -21.82 4.30
CA LEU A 99 -5.29 -20.76 4.02
C LEU A 99 -3.86 -21.29 4.09
N SER A 100 -3.00 -20.75 3.25
CA SER A 100 -1.55 -20.97 3.32
C SER A 100 -0.83 -19.65 3.15
N MET A 101 0.11 -19.33 4.04
CA MET A 101 0.95 -18.16 3.85
C MET A 101 1.93 -18.43 2.69
N ASP A 102 1.82 -17.65 1.62
CA ASP A 102 2.61 -17.84 0.40
C ASP A 102 3.97 -17.14 0.55
N ALA A 103 3.93 -15.86 0.91
CA ALA A 103 5.09 -15.03 1.10
C ALA A 103 4.87 -13.99 2.21
N SER A 104 5.93 -13.67 2.95
CA SER A 104 5.98 -12.50 3.81
C SER A 104 7.17 -11.64 3.44
N ALA A 105 6.91 -10.35 3.29
CA ALA A 105 7.89 -9.30 3.13
C ALA A 105 7.89 -8.42 4.39
N GLN A 106 8.82 -7.46 4.42
CA GLN A 106 8.90 -6.47 5.49
C GLN A 106 7.62 -5.63 5.60
N THR A 107 7.05 -5.26 4.46
CA THR A 107 5.89 -4.34 4.36
C THR A 107 4.58 -5.02 4.00
N SER A 108 4.56 -6.34 3.80
CA SER A 108 3.34 -7.05 3.46
C SER A 108 3.39 -8.56 3.74
N ALA A 109 2.23 -9.18 3.79
CA ALA A 109 2.07 -10.63 3.80
C ALA A 109 1.01 -11.04 2.77
N SER A 110 1.32 -12.09 1.99
CA SER A 110 0.42 -12.68 1.01
C SER A 110 0.00 -14.08 1.47
N ILE A 111 -1.32 -14.30 1.51
CA ILE A 111 -1.96 -15.55 1.92
C ILE A 111 -2.78 -16.05 0.74
N GLN A 112 -2.57 -17.30 0.33
CA GLN A 112 -3.39 -17.95 -0.68
C GLN A 112 -4.53 -18.72 0.00
N ALA A 113 -5.75 -18.51 -0.46
CA ALA A 113 -6.92 -19.29 -0.10
C ALA A 113 -7.14 -20.43 -1.11
N GLU A 114 -7.49 -21.63 -0.66
CA GLU A 114 -7.81 -22.77 -1.55
C GLU A 114 -9.00 -22.49 -2.50
N SER A 115 -9.80 -21.46 -2.21
CA SER A 115 -10.90 -20.99 -3.07
C SER A 115 -10.42 -20.26 -4.33
N GLY A 116 -9.12 -20.01 -4.46
CA GLY A 116 -8.49 -19.26 -5.55
C GLY A 116 -8.21 -17.78 -5.23
N ALA A 117 -8.75 -17.26 -4.12
CA ALA A 117 -8.51 -15.89 -3.71
C ALA A 117 -7.12 -15.68 -3.11
N THR A 118 -6.56 -14.50 -3.31
CA THR A 118 -5.33 -14.06 -2.66
C THR A 118 -5.67 -12.96 -1.66
N ILE A 119 -5.18 -13.08 -0.43
CA ILE A 119 -5.34 -12.08 0.61
C ILE A 119 -3.99 -11.41 0.84
N GLU A 120 -3.93 -10.09 0.72
CA GLU A 120 -2.73 -9.29 0.91
C GLU A 120 -2.93 -8.34 2.10
N ALA A 121 -2.10 -8.47 3.13
CA ALA A 121 -2.05 -7.55 4.25
C ALA A 121 -0.85 -6.62 4.07
N HIS A 122 -1.07 -5.31 4.04
CA HIS A 122 -0.05 -4.29 3.86
C HIS A 122 0.22 -3.57 5.18
N ASP A 123 1.48 -3.65 5.61
CA ASP A 123 1.99 -3.11 6.85
C ASP A 123 2.45 -1.65 6.67
N HIS A 124 1.52 -0.73 6.90
CA HIS A 124 1.74 0.72 6.87
C HIS A 124 0.77 1.43 7.83
N GLY A 125 0.87 2.75 7.97
CA GLY A 125 0.08 3.52 8.94
C GLY A 125 -1.45 3.38 8.85
N HIS A 126 -2.01 3.05 7.68
CA HIS A 126 -3.45 2.74 7.54
C HIS A 126 -3.77 1.24 7.51
N GLY A 127 -2.79 0.36 7.71
CA GLY A 127 -2.93 -1.10 7.74
C GLY A 127 -3.98 -1.66 6.79
N THR A 128 -3.66 -1.81 5.50
CA THR A 128 -4.65 -2.19 4.49
C THR A 128 -4.68 -3.69 4.22
N LEU A 129 -5.86 -4.29 4.22
CA LEU A 129 -6.08 -5.68 3.82
C LEU A 129 -6.87 -5.74 2.53
N VAL A 130 -6.36 -6.45 1.52
CA VAL A 130 -6.98 -6.63 0.21
C VAL A 130 -7.29 -8.11 0.00
N VAL A 131 -8.49 -8.43 -0.46
CA VAL A 131 -8.85 -9.77 -0.96
C VAL A 131 -9.06 -9.67 -2.46
N ASP A 132 -8.15 -10.25 -3.23
CA ASP A 132 -8.22 -10.36 -4.69
C ASP A 132 -8.92 -11.67 -5.08
N ALA A 133 -10.02 -11.54 -5.80
CA ALA A 133 -10.86 -12.64 -6.22
C ALA A 133 -10.57 -13.03 -7.68
N SER A 134 -9.83 -14.13 -7.89
CA SER A 134 -9.65 -14.69 -9.25
C SER A 134 -10.96 -15.17 -9.88
N ASP A 135 -11.88 -15.62 -9.02
CA ASP A 135 -13.23 -16.09 -9.31
C ASP A 135 -14.16 -15.51 -8.23
N SER A 136 -15.47 -15.46 -8.46
CA SER A 136 -16.42 -14.93 -7.45
C SER A 136 -16.26 -15.59 -6.08
N GLN A 137 -16.13 -14.77 -5.04
CA GLN A 137 -15.98 -15.18 -3.64
C GLN A 137 -17.05 -14.55 -2.75
N TYR A 138 -17.36 -15.23 -1.66
CA TYR A 138 -17.84 -14.57 -0.46
C TYR A 138 -16.67 -14.39 0.51
N VAL A 139 -16.62 -13.23 1.13
CA VAL A 139 -15.71 -12.90 2.22
C VAL A 139 -16.57 -12.49 3.40
N GLU A 140 -16.30 -13.02 4.58
CA GLU A 140 -16.86 -12.44 5.80
C GLU A 140 -15.75 -12.04 6.77
N LEU A 141 -15.97 -10.88 7.37
CA LEU A 141 -15.09 -10.21 8.31
C LEU A 141 -15.79 -10.22 9.66
N GLY A 142 -15.24 -11.01 10.58
CA GLY A 142 -15.72 -11.09 11.95
C GLY A 142 -15.44 -9.79 12.69
N MET A 143 -16.45 -9.25 13.36
CA MET A 143 -16.28 -8.06 14.19
C MET A 143 -15.74 -8.42 15.57
N ASN A 144 -15.05 -7.47 16.22
CA ASN A 144 -14.77 -7.59 17.65
C ASN A 144 -16.07 -7.39 18.45
N ALA A 145 -16.16 -7.96 19.65
CA ALA A 145 -17.33 -7.83 20.51
C ALA A 145 -17.61 -6.38 20.95
N SER A 146 -16.60 -5.51 20.95
CA SER A 146 -16.74 -4.07 21.23
C SER A 146 -16.89 -3.21 19.97
N SER A 147 -16.88 -3.82 18.78
CA SER A 147 -17.02 -3.10 17.51
C SER A 147 -18.43 -3.23 16.97
N SER A 148 -18.84 -2.25 16.16
CA SER A 148 -20.06 -2.28 15.38
C SER A 148 -19.77 -1.94 13.92
N ALA A 149 -20.52 -2.55 13.00
CA ALA A 149 -20.44 -2.26 11.59
C ALA A 149 -21.74 -1.64 11.08
N GLU A 150 -21.64 -0.66 10.18
CA GLU A 150 -22.80 -0.01 9.55
C GLU A 150 -22.57 0.24 8.05
N THR A 151 -23.54 -0.17 7.22
CA THR A 151 -23.50 0.10 5.78
C THR A 151 -23.91 1.54 5.50
N THR A 152 -23.06 2.25 4.78
CA THR A 152 -23.29 3.61 4.28
C THR A 152 -24.27 3.60 3.10
N SER A 153 -24.80 4.78 2.75
CA SER A 153 -25.68 4.94 1.58
C SER A 153 -25.00 4.59 0.26
N ASP A 154 -23.67 4.65 0.21
CA ASP A 154 -22.87 4.45 -1.01
C ASP A 154 -22.32 3.02 -1.12
N GLY A 155 -22.81 2.09 -0.29
CA GLY A 155 -22.46 0.67 -0.37
C GLY A 155 -21.12 0.30 0.27
N ARG A 156 -20.49 1.18 1.04
CA ARG A 156 -19.33 0.88 1.91
C ARG A 156 -19.79 0.52 3.31
N VAL A 157 -18.98 -0.20 4.09
CA VAL A 157 -19.27 -0.47 5.52
C VAL A 157 -18.24 0.22 6.41
N LEU A 158 -18.71 0.98 7.39
CA LEU A 158 -17.88 1.59 8.43
C LEU A 158 -17.79 0.63 9.61
N VAL A 159 -16.58 0.44 10.14
CA VAL A 159 -16.32 -0.32 11.38
C VAL A 159 -15.93 0.67 12.46
N THR A 160 -16.74 0.72 13.51
CA THR A 160 -16.63 1.66 14.61
C THR A 160 -16.32 0.91 15.91
N THR A 161 -15.30 1.37 16.63
CA THR A 161 -14.96 0.91 17.98
C THR A 161 -15.36 1.97 19.00
N ASP A 162 -15.03 1.76 20.27
CA ASP A 162 -15.23 2.75 21.33
C ASP A 162 -14.47 4.07 21.07
N ASP A 163 -13.40 4.02 20.27
CA ASP A 163 -12.50 5.14 19.94
C ASP A 163 -12.80 5.77 18.55
N GLY A 164 -13.99 5.50 18.00
CA GLY A 164 -14.45 6.09 16.74
C GLY A 164 -14.42 5.11 15.55
N THR A 165 -14.56 5.64 14.34
CA THR A 165 -14.50 4.82 13.12
C THR A 165 -13.05 4.45 12.82
N LYS A 166 -12.74 3.15 12.90
CA LYS A 166 -11.38 2.60 12.80
C LYS A 166 -11.09 1.86 11.51
N ALA A 167 -12.11 1.48 10.74
CA ALA A 167 -11.89 0.94 9.41
C ALA A 167 -13.08 1.18 8.48
N VAL A 168 -12.80 1.09 7.18
CA VAL A 168 -13.80 1.04 6.12
C VAL A 168 -13.57 -0.19 5.27
N VAL A 169 -14.67 -0.89 4.99
CA VAL A 169 -14.73 -2.03 4.09
C VAL A 169 -15.44 -1.62 2.82
N MET A 170 -14.83 -1.87 1.67
CA MET A 170 -15.35 -1.51 0.35
C MET A 170 -14.99 -2.55 -0.69
N VAL A 171 -15.86 -2.75 -1.68
CA VAL A 171 -15.55 -3.52 -2.88
C VAL A 171 -15.10 -2.55 -3.97
N VAL A 172 -14.01 -2.88 -4.66
CA VAL A 172 -13.52 -2.20 -5.85
C VAL A 172 -13.78 -3.10 -7.05
N GLY A 173 -14.58 -2.62 -8.01
CA GLY A 173 -15.09 -3.41 -9.13
C GLY A 173 -16.53 -3.87 -8.91
N ASP A 174 -16.87 -5.05 -9.44
CA ASP A 174 -18.19 -5.65 -9.31
C ASP A 174 -18.33 -6.43 -8.00
N GLY A 175 -19.39 -6.13 -7.24
CA GLY A 175 -19.72 -6.83 -6.00
C GLY A 175 -20.43 -5.92 -5.01
N ASP A 176 -20.71 -6.45 -3.83
CA ASP A 176 -21.47 -5.77 -2.80
C ASP A 176 -20.92 -6.13 -1.41
N VAL A 177 -21.07 -5.22 -0.45
CA VAL A 177 -20.75 -5.46 0.97
C VAL A 177 -21.91 -5.02 1.86
N ALA A 178 -22.21 -5.82 2.88
CA ALA A 178 -23.29 -5.55 3.83
C ALA A 178 -22.94 -6.07 5.23
N VAL A 179 -23.71 -5.66 6.22
CA VAL A 179 -23.66 -6.22 7.57
C VAL A 179 -24.69 -7.34 7.67
N ASN A 180 -24.30 -8.52 8.15
CA ASN A 180 -25.17 -9.68 8.28
C ASN A 180 -25.98 -9.68 9.60
N ASP A 181 -26.90 -10.64 9.71
CA ASP A 181 -27.77 -10.80 10.88
C ASP A 181 -27.00 -11.09 12.19
N GLU A 182 -25.74 -11.51 12.10
CA GLU A 182 -24.83 -11.74 13.24
C GLU A 182 -24.04 -10.48 13.64
N GLY A 183 -24.13 -9.41 12.83
CA GLY A 183 -23.37 -8.17 13.02
C GLY A 183 -21.97 -8.20 12.42
N ASN A 184 -21.62 -9.25 11.66
CA ASN A 184 -20.38 -9.33 10.89
C ASN A 184 -20.53 -8.63 9.54
N VAL A 185 -19.43 -8.37 8.86
CA VAL A 185 -19.44 -7.78 7.51
C VAL A 185 -19.27 -8.89 6.48
N THR A 186 -20.23 -9.03 5.57
CA THR A 186 -20.16 -10.00 4.48
C THR A 186 -20.10 -9.27 3.15
N ALA A 187 -19.18 -9.69 2.29
CA ALA A 187 -19.03 -9.20 0.93
C ALA A 187 -19.19 -10.34 -0.09
N ASN A 188 -19.83 -10.02 -1.21
CA ASN A 188 -19.73 -10.81 -2.43
C ASN A 188 -18.83 -10.07 -3.40
N VAL A 189 -17.66 -10.64 -3.66
CA VAL A 189 -16.63 -10.07 -4.54
C VAL A 189 -16.68 -10.87 -5.83
N LYS A 190 -17.04 -10.23 -6.95
CA LYS A 190 -17.06 -10.94 -8.23
C LYS A 190 -15.64 -11.21 -8.73
N ALA A 191 -15.55 -12.10 -9.72
CA ALA A 191 -14.29 -12.37 -10.39
C ALA A 191 -13.65 -11.07 -10.88
N GLU A 192 -12.34 -10.95 -10.71
CA GLU A 192 -11.53 -9.79 -11.08
C GLU A 192 -11.81 -8.52 -10.25
N SER A 193 -12.63 -8.63 -9.19
CA SER A 193 -12.87 -7.55 -8.23
C SER A 193 -12.05 -7.75 -6.95
N LYS A 194 -11.96 -6.69 -6.13
CA LYS A 194 -11.24 -6.71 -4.85
C LYS A 194 -12.13 -6.27 -3.70
N LEU A 195 -11.99 -6.91 -2.55
CA LEU A 195 -12.41 -6.34 -1.27
C LEU A 195 -11.23 -5.58 -0.67
N VAL A 196 -11.46 -4.39 -0.14
CA VAL A 196 -10.44 -3.59 0.55
C VAL A 196 -10.96 -3.24 1.93
N VAL A 197 -10.16 -3.52 2.94
CA VAL A 197 -10.29 -3.02 4.30
C VAL A 197 -9.18 -2.01 4.54
N ARG A 198 -9.54 -0.74 4.69
CA ARG A 198 -8.60 0.34 5.04
C ARG A 198 -8.83 0.73 6.49
N SER A 199 -7.78 0.65 7.31
CA SER A 199 -7.83 0.94 8.74
C SER A 199 -7.27 2.32 9.06
N TYR A 200 -7.54 2.78 10.27
CA TYR A 200 -7.09 4.07 10.77
C TYR A 200 -6.61 3.90 12.21
N SER A 201 -5.38 4.35 12.48
CA SER A 201 -4.84 4.48 13.84
C SER A 201 -5.70 5.45 14.66
N ASP A 202 -6.05 6.58 14.04
CA ASP A 202 -6.90 7.63 14.59
C ASP A 202 -8.34 7.55 14.08
N GLU A 203 -9.18 8.51 14.46
CA GLU A 203 -10.54 8.61 13.93
C GLU A 203 -10.52 8.99 12.44
N ARG A 204 -11.28 8.25 11.63
CA ARG A 204 -11.48 8.55 10.20
C ARG A 204 -11.94 10.00 9.97
N THR A 205 -11.26 10.69 9.05
CA THR A 205 -11.58 12.08 8.70
C THR A 205 -12.51 12.22 7.48
N GLU A 206 -12.97 13.44 7.20
CA GLU A 206 -13.70 13.75 5.95
C GLU A 206 -12.80 13.60 4.71
N GLU A 207 -11.49 13.80 4.83
CA GLU A 207 -10.56 13.65 3.70
C GLU A 207 -10.29 12.17 3.39
N ASP A 208 -10.31 11.33 4.42
CA ASP A 208 -10.28 9.87 4.26
C ASP A 208 -11.52 9.37 3.52
N GLU A 209 -12.69 9.90 3.86
CA GLU A 209 -13.92 9.59 3.14
C GLU A 209 -13.82 9.87 1.63
N GLN A 210 -13.24 11.01 1.27
CA GLN A 210 -13.07 11.38 -0.13
C GLN A 210 -12.07 10.46 -0.85
N THR A 211 -11.04 10.01 -0.14
CA THR A 211 -10.04 9.06 -0.66
C THR A 211 -10.68 7.68 -0.88
N GLU A 212 -11.44 7.17 0.09
CA GLU A 212 -12.20 5.93 -0.02
C GLU A 212 -13.18 5.95 -1.19
N GLN A 213 -13.84 7.08 -1.44
CA GLN A 213 -14.72 7.23 -2.60
C GLN A 213 -13.93 7.14 -3.91
N LEU A 214 -12.69 7.63 -3.99
CA LEU A 214 -11.88 7.45 -5.19
C LEU A 214 -11.53 5.98 -5.42
N ILE A 215 -11.18 5.26 -4.36
CA ILE A 215 -10.83 3.83 -4.39
C ILE A 215 -12.06 2.99 -4.77
N ALA A 216 -13.17 3.12 -4.03
CA ALA A 216 -14.39 2.34 -4.26
C ALA A 216 -14.99 2.55 -5.67
N ASN A 217 -14.86 3.77 -6.23
CA ASN A 217 -15.32 4.06 -7.60
C ASN A 217 -14.31 3.63 -8.69
N GLY A 218 -13.21 2.96 -8.34
CA GLY A 218 -12.14 2.57 -9.28
C GLY A 218 -11.41 3.76 -9.93
N THR A 219 -11.55 4.96 -9.38
CA THR A 219 -10.84 6.16 -9.85
C THR A 219 -9.38 6.15 -9.37
N ALA A 220 -9.15 5.75 -8.12
CA ALA A 220 -7.82 5.45 -7.61
C ALA A 220 -7.43 4.02 -7.98
N ALA A 221 -6.31 3.87 -8.69
CA ALA A 221 -5.86 2.58 -9.20
C ALA A 221 -4.84 1.89 -8.28
N ALA A 222 -4.08 2.68 -7.52
CA ALA A 222 -3.07 2.17 -6.60
C ALA A 222 -2.76 3.18 -5.48
N GLU A 223 -2.20 2.65 -4.40
CA GLU A 223 -1.60 3.41 -3.30
C GLU A 223 -0.15 2.94 -3.11
N VAL A 224 0.79 3.87 -3.21
CA VAL A 224 2.20 3.68 -2.89
C VAL A 224 2.44 4.23 -1.50
N TYR A 225 3.10 3.46 -0.66
CA TYR A 225 3.51 3.92 0.65
C TYR A 225 5.01 3.77 0.86
N VAL A 226 5.58 4.72 1.58
CA VAL A 226 6.98 4.69 2.00
C VAL A 226 7.02 4.91 3.51
N ASP A 227 7.65 3.98 4.21
CA ASP A 227 7.76 4.00 5.66
C ASP A 227 9.18 3.71 6.15
N GLN A 228 9.38 3.80 7.46
CA GLN A 228 10.63 3.49 8.13
C GLN A 228 10.44 2.34 9.12
N GLN A 229 11.04 1.19 8.83
CA GLN A 229 11.00 0.00 9.69
C GLN A 229 12.42 -0.34 10.15
N ASP A 230 12.63 -0.45 11.47
CA ASP A 230 13.94 -0.72 12.08
C ASP A 230 15.06 0.25 11.66
N GLY A 231 14.70 1.48 11.26
CA GLY A 231 15.62 2.50 10.76
C GLY A 231 16.03 2.31 9.29
N GLU A 232 15.48 1.32 8.60
CA GLU A 232 15.57 1.11 7.16
C GLU A 232 14.31 1.65 6.48
N ARG A 233 14.46 2.18 5.27
CA ARG A 233 13.32 2.64 4.48
C ARG A 233 12.75 1.46 3.73
N VAL A 234 11.44 1.36 3.78
CA VAL A 234 10.70 0.29 3.14
C VAL A 234 9.53 0.89 2.36
N GLU A 235 9.37 0.45 1.13
CA GLU A 235 8.26 0.83 0.27
C GLU A 235 7.32 -0.34 0.04
N GLY A 236 6.08 -0.01 -0.28
CA GLY A 236 5.09 -0.97 -0.73
C GLY A 236 4.10 -0.33 -1.68
N THR A 237 3.34 -1.18 -2.35
CA THR A 237 2.32 -0.76 -3.30
C THR A 237 1.09 -1.64 -3.12
N ILE A 238 -0.07 -0.99 -3.09
CA ILE A 238 -1.38 -1.60 -3.04
C ILE A 238 -2.03 -1.33 -4.39
N THR A 239 -2.44 -2.38 -5.09
CA THR A 239 -3.08 -2.26 -6.39
C THR A 239 -4.57 -2.55 -6.28
N TYR A 240 -5.38 -1.55 -6.63
CA TYR A 240 -6.85 -1.63 -6.63
C TYR A 240 -7.43 -1.95 -8.01
N ASP A 241 -6.74 -1.57 -9.08
CA ASP A 241 -7.16 -1.79 -10.48
C ASP A 241 -6.34 -2.91 -11.11
N GLN A 242 -7.00 -3.92 -11.69
CA GLN A 242 -6.35 -5.10 -12.28
C GLN A 242 -5.47 -4.78 -13.51
N ASP A 243 -5.77 -3.68 -14.20
CA ASP A 243 -5.10 -3.31 -15.45
C ASP A 243 -3.94 -2.33 -15.23
N THR A 244 -3.73 -1.90 -13.99
CA THR A 244 -2.70 -0.94 -13.61
C THR A 244 -1.62 -1.62 -12.78
N ASN A 245 -0.38 -1.46 -13.18
CA ASN A 245 0.79 -1.87 -12.41
C ASN A 245 1.57 -0.64 -11.97
N VAL A 246 1.93 -0.55 -10.70
CA VAL A 246 2.74 0.55 -10.18
C VAL A 246 4.01 -0.02 -9.57
N THR A 247 5.15 0.54 -9.97
CA THR A 247 6.44 0.28 -9.33
C THR A 247 6.93 1.57 -8.73
N ALA A 248 7.25 1.56 -7.44
CA ALA A 248 7.76 2.72 -6.73
C ALA A 248 9.21 2.50 -6.31
N GLU A 249 9.98 3.59 -6.35
CA GLU A 249 11.36 3.66 -5.90
C GLU A 249 11.51 4.91 -5.03
N ALA A 250 11.80 4.72 -3.74
CA ALA A 250 12.13 5.81 -2.84
C ALA A 250 13.61 6.21 -3.02
N GLU A 251 13.86 7.32 -3.71
CA GLU A 251 15.24 7.79 -3.96
C GLU A 251 15.85 8.48 -2.73
N SER A 252 15.03 9.17 -1.95
CA SER A 252 15.47 9.87 -0.74
C SER A 252 14.35 10.02 0.28
N GLU A 253 14.64 10.62 1.43
CA GLU A 253 13.66 10.84 2.52
C GLU A 253 12.47 11.72 2.08
N SER A 254 12.67 12.57 1.08
CA SER A 254 11.69 13.52 0.58
C SER A 254 11.45 13.40 -0.93
N ALA A 255 11.83 12.27 -1.53
CA ALA A 255 11.61 12.02 -2.96
C ALA A 255 11.18 10.58 -3.25
N VAL A 256 10.06 10.45 -3.95
CA VAL A 256 9.51 9.18 -4.42
C VAL A 256 9.32 9.25 -5.93
N ASN A 257 9.87 8.28 -6.65
CA ASN A 257 9.56 8.09 -8.06
C ASN A 257 8.68 6.86 -8.20
N MET A 258 7.77 6.90 -9.15
CA MET A 258 6.93 5.78 -9.50
C MET A 258 6.76 5.71 -11.00
N THR A 259 6.70 4.49 -11.50
CA THR A 259 6.30 4.19 -12.87
C THR A 259 4.96 3.49 -12.81
N ILE A 260 4.00 4.02 -13.58
CA ILE A 260 2.61 3.58 -13.62
C ILE A 260 2.34 3.09 -15.03
N ASP A 261 2.13 1.79 -15.14
CA ASP A 261 1.86 1.08 -16.39
C ASP A 261 0.39 0.67 -16.43
N ARG A 262 -0.24 0.80 -17.61
CA ARG A 262 -1.63 0.38 -17.80
C ARG A 262 -1.87 -0.25 -19.16
N ALA A 263 -2.72 -1.27 -19.19
CA ALA A 263 -3.15 -1.90 -20.43
C ALA A 263 -4.01 -0.98 -21.32
N GLU A 264 -4.78 -0.08 -20.70
CA GLU A 264 -5.73 0.83 -21.36
C GLU A 264 -5.33 2.30 -21.17
N SER A 265 -5.50 3.11 -22.23
CA SER A 265 -5.12 4.54 -22.25
C SER A 265 -6.10 5.49 -21.55
N GLU A 266 -6.61 5.07 -20.40
CA GLU A 266 -7.52 5.83 -19.54
C GLU A 266 -6.77 6.36 -18.31
N GLY A 267 -7.05 7.58 -17.89
CA GLY A 267 -6.39 8.18 -16.73
C GLY A 267 -6.91 7.64 -15.40
N LYS A 268 -6.05 7.72 -14.37
CA LYS A 268 -6.29 7.20 -13.02
C LYS A 268 -5.64 8.10 -11.97
N VAL A 269 -6.08 7.95 -10.73
CA VAL A 269 -5.42 8.54 -9.57
C VAL A 269 -4.51 7.50 -8.93
N VAL A 270 -3.29 7.91 -8.57
CA VAL A 270 -2.39 7.15 -7.68
C VAL A 270 -2.23 7.93 -6.38
N ILE A 271 -2.34 7.23 -5.26
CA ILE A 271 -2.16 7.79 -3.93
C ILE A 271 -0.71 7.52 -3.53
N ALA A 272 -0.02 8.53 -3.03
CA ALA A 272 1.33 8.40 -2.50
C ALA A 272 1.32 8.85 -1.04
N SER A 273 1.45 7.90 -0.12
CA SER A 273 1.47 8.13 1.31
C SER A 273 2.89 7.99 1.83
N THR A 274 3.38 8.97 2.56
CA THR A 274 4.67 8.83 3.26
C THR A 274 4.61 9.55 4.58
N SER A 275 5.19 8.89 5.57
CA SER A 275 5.37 9.43 6.91
C SER A 275 6.32 10.64 6.97
N GLN A 276 6.88 11.06 5.84
CA GLN A 276 7.97 12.04 5.78
C GLN A 276 7.72 13.25 4.88
N PHE A 277 6.61 13.28 4.12
CA PHE A 277 6.17 14.53 3.51
C PHE A 277 5.62 15.41 4.62
N ALA A 278 6.47 16.32 5.10
CA ALA A 278 6.04 17.22 6.13
C ALA A 278 4.88 18.09 5.61
N ALA A 279 3.77 18.10 6.34
CA ALA A 279 2.62 18.98 6.08
C ALA A 279 3.05 20.46 5.94
N GLU A 280 4.10 20.87 6.66
CA GLU A 280 4.65 22.24 6.60
C GLU A 280 5.37 22.55 5.28
N SER A 281 5.80 21.54 4.53
CA SER A 281 6.43 21.66 3.21
C SER A 281 5.46 21.44 2.04
N SER A 282 4.15 21.36 2.30
CA SER A 282 3.14 21.18 1.24
C SER A 282 3.21 22.28 0.16
N ASP A 283 3.62 23.49 0.54
CA ASP A 283 3.81 24.64 -0.35
C ASP A 283 5.06 24.50 -1.24
N ASP A 284 5.99 23.63 -0.86
CA ASP A 284 7.28 23.37 -1.53
C ASP A 284 7.30 22.01 -2.26
N LEU A 285 6.23 21.22 -2.18
CA LEU A 285 6.14 19.93 -2.85
C LEU A 285 5.92 20.11 -4.37
N THR A 286 6.84 19.56 -5.16
CA THR A 286 6.76 19.56 -6.62
C THR A 286 6.45 18.16 -7.14
N VAL A 287 5.28 18.00 -7.77
CA VAL A 287 4.91 16.79 -8.51
C VAL A 287 5.18 17.00 -9.99
N ARG A 288 5.85 16.02 -10.62
CA ARG A 288 6.01 15.97 -12.08
C ARG A 288 5.47 14.66 -12.63
N VAL A 289 4.89 14.73 -13.82
CA VAL A 289 4.45 13.58 -14.61
C VAL A 289 5.20 13.64 -15.94
N ASP A 290 5.97 12.60 -16.27
CA ASP A 290 6.92 12.54 -17.39
C ASP A 290 7.91 13.72 -17.45
N GLY A 291 8.25 14.27 -16.28
CA GLY A 291 9.13 15.44 -16.15
C GLY A 291 8.42 16.80 -16.31
N ASP A 292 7.16 16.83 -16.73
CA ASP A 292 6.35 18.05 -16.77
C ASP A 292 5.72 18.31 -15.39
N VAL A 293 5.73 19.57 -14.93
CA VAL A 293 5.16 19.94 -13.63
C VAL A 293 3.64 19.78 -13.68
N ALA A 294 3.09 18.95 -12.79
CA ALA A 294 1.66 18.76 -12.65
C ALA A 294 1.02 19.98 -11.99
N ALA A 295 -0.21 20.32 -12.38
CA ALA A 295 -0.93 21.44 -11.76
C ALA A 295 -1.60 20.99 -10.45
N GLN A 296 -1.60 21.85 -9.43
CA GLN A 296 -2.32 21.56 -8.20
C GLN A 296 -3.84 21.65 -8.44
N ALA A 297 -4.58 20.63 -8.02
CA ALA A 297 -6.03 20.60 -8.01
C ALA A 297 -6.56 21.27 -6.74
N SER A 298 -7.59 22.11 -6.90
CA SER A 298 -8.25 22.80 -5.78
C SER A 298 -9.37 21.97 -5.14
N SER A 299 -9.76 20.85 -5.76
CA SER A 299 -10.85 19.99 -5.31
C SER A 299 -10.70 18.55 -5.82
N TYR A 300 -11.26 17.58 -5.08
CA TYR A 300 -11.34 16.19 -5.52
C TYR A 300 -12.07 16.04 -6.86
N SER A 301 -13.05 16.89 -7.15
CA SER A 301 -13.72 16.94 -8.44
C SER A 301 -12.79 17.35 -9.58
N GLU A 302 -11.87 18.27 -9.32
CA GLU A 302 -10.87 18.71 -10.30
C GLU A 302 -9.79 17.65 -10.52
N LEU A 303 -9.40 16.93 -9.46
CA LEU A 303 -8.50 15.78 -9.53
C LEU A 303 -9.14 14.66 -10.37
N ARG A 304 -10.39 14.29 -10.08
CA ARG A 304 -11.13 13.28 -10.86
C ARG A 304 -11.28 13.69 -12.32
N ALA A 305 -11.61 14.95 -12.60
CA ALA A 305 -11.72 15.45 -13.97
C ALA A 305 -10.37 15.47 -14.72
N ALA A 306 -9.23 15.51 -14.01
CA ALA A 306 -7.92 15.39 -14.64
C ALA A 306 -7.61 13.93 -15.03
N ALA A 307 -8.04 12.96 -14.23
CA ALA A 307 -7.94 11.53 -14.56
C ALA A 307 -8.94 11.11 -15.64
N ASP A 308 -10.17 11.64 -15.58
CA ASP A 308 -11.28 11.36 -16.51
C ASP A 308 -11.19 12.26 -17.76
N ASP A 309 -10.34 11.86 -18.70
CA ASP A 309 -10.10 12.53 -19.98
C ASP A 309 -9.52 13.95 -19.92
N GLY A 310 -8.79 14.29 -18.85
CA GLY A 310 -8.15 15.59 -18.69
C GLY A 310 -6.99 15.84 -19.68
N ASP A 311 -6.83 17.09 -20.13
CA ASP A 311 -5.69 17.49 -20.98
C ASP A 311 -4.35 17.51 -20.23
N THR A 312 -4.38 17.67 -18.91
CA THR A 312 -3.19 17.82 -18.05
C THR A 312 -3.33 17.03 -16.76
N SER A 313 -2.26 16.36 -16.34
CA SER A 313 -2.17 15.72 -15.03
C SER A 313 -2.21 16.75 -13.89
N LYS A 314 -2.80 16.35 -12.76
CA LYS A 314 -2.95 17.20 -11.57
C LYS A 314 -2.59 16.46 -10.30
N TYR A 315 -2.26 17.20 -9.25
CA TYR A 315 -2.03 16.62 -7.93
C TYR A 315 -2.77 17.37 -6.83
N MET A 316 -3.01 16.70 -5.72
CA MET A 316 -3.58 17.28 -4.51
C MET A 316 -2.81 16.74 -3.31
N VAL A 317 -2.50 17.61 -2.34
CA VAL A 317 -1.85 17.22 -1.09
C VAL A 317 -2.91 17.26 0.01
N LYS A 318 -3.08 16.14 0.73
CA LYS A 318 -3.83 16.06 1.98
C LYS A 318 -2.85 16.29 3.12
N SER A 319 -3.18 17.22 4.00
CA SER A 319 -2.39 17.49 5.20
C SER A 319 -3.16 16.95 6.40
N SER A 320 -2.63 15.91 7.05
CA SER A 320 -3.16 15.50 8.35
C SER A 320 -2.78 16.59 9.37
N GLY A 321 -3.76 17.35 9.85
CA GLY A 321 -3.57 18.49 10.77
C GLY A 321 -3.08 18.16 12.18
N SER A 322 -2.37 17.03 12.36
CA SER A 322 -1.79 16.56 13.61
C SER A 322 -0.28 16.86 13.63
N ALA A 323 0.32 16.96 14.82
CA ALA A 323 1.72 17.38 15.01
C ALA A 323 2.78 16.40 14.45
N GLU A 324 2.36 15.35 13.76
CA GLU A 324 3.18 14.29 13.16
C GLU A 324 3.01 14.42 11.64
N ALA A 325 4.11 14.71 10.97
CA ALA A 325 4.13 15.34 9.66
C ALA A 325 4.04 14.31 8.52
N SER A 326 2.91 13.61 8.43
CA SER A 326 2.55 12.80 7.27
C SER A 326 1.71 13.61 6.27
N ALA A 327 1.85 13.31 4.99
CA ALA A 327 0.98 13.83 3.96
C ALA A 327 0.71 12.78 2.89
N ASP A 328 -0.54 12.74 2.41
CA ASP A 328 -0.91 11.94 1.24
C ASP A 328 -0.91 12.86 0.01
N VAL A 329 -0.22 12.45 -1.05
CA VAL A 329 -0.25 13.13 -2.34
C VAL A 329 -1.06 12.30 -3.31
N LEU A 330 -2.20 12.82 -3.76
CA LEU A 330 -3.01 12.19 -4.78
C LEU A 330 -2.61 12.76 -6.14
N VAL A 331 -2.18 11.91 -7.06
CA VAL A 331 -1.73 12.30 -8.40
C VAL A 331 -2.70 11.73 -9.43
N ALA A 332 -3.46 12.62 -10.09
CA ALA A 332 -4.26 12.29 -11.26
C ALA A 332 -3.37 12.31 -12.50
N VAL A 333 -3.16 11.12 -13.05
CA VAL A 333 -2.40 10.89 -14.27
C VAL A 333 -3.36 10.76 -15.43
N ASN A 334 -3.27 11.67 -16.39
CA ASN A 334 -4.16 11.70 -17.53
C ASN A 334 -3.69 10.73 -18.64
N HIS A 335 -4.63 10.02 -19.27
CA HIS A 335 -4.46 9.18 -20.46
C HIS A 335 -3.08 8.55 -20.64
N PHE A 336 -2.92 7.30 -20.20
CA PHE A 336 -1.62 6.68 -20.27
C PHE A 336 -1.63 5.18 -20.50
N SER A 337 -0.56 4.71 -21.13
CA SER A 337 -0.18 3.30 -21.10
C SER A 337 1.06 3.07 -20.22
N GLU A 338 1.90 4.09 -20.08
CA GLU A 338 3.05 4.13 -19.16
C GLU A 338 3.31 5.60 -18.86
N ARG A 339 3.52 5.95 -17.58
CA ARG A 339 3.92 7.29 -17.12
C ARG A 339 4.89 7.18 -15.97
N SER A 340 5.83 8.13 -15.91
CA SER A 340 6.63 8.33 -14.70
C SER A 340 6.06 9.48 -13.87
N VAL A 341 5.99 9.29 -12.56
CA VAL A 341 5.64 10.35 -11.61
C VAL A 341 6.77 10.50 -10.62
N SER A 342 7.21 11.74 -10.42
CA SER A 342 8.20 12.09 -9.41
C SER A 342 7.58 13.07 -8.43
N ILE A 343 7.67 12.76 -7.15
CA ILE A 343 7.23 13.62 -6.06
C ILE A 343 8.47 13.99 -5.26
N ALA A 344 8.77 15.28 -5.17
CA ALA A 344 9.93 15.77 -4.42
C ALA A 344 9.65 17.10 -3.74
N ASP A 345 10.26 17.31 -2.57
CA ASP A 345 10.34 18.63 -1.92
C ASP A 345 11.26 19.57 -2.73
N ALA A 346 10.91 20.87 -2.83
CA ALA A 346 11.69 21.85 -3.59
C ALA A 346 13.14 22.01 -3.10
N ASP A 347 13.41 21.71 -1.82
CA ASP A 347 14.76 21.78 -1.24
C ASP A 347 15.61 20.52 -1.52
N GLY A 348 15.05 19.51 -2.21
CA GLY A 348 15.75 18.29 -2.63
C GLY A 348 16.58 18.41 -3.92
N SER A 349 16.60 19.58 -4.56
CA SER A 349 17.55 19.83 -5.65
C SER A 349 18.96 19.76 -5.10
N SER A 350 19.70 18.73 -5.52
CA SER A 350 21.15 18.68 -5.41
C SER A 350 21.75 19.76 -6.32
N ASP A 351 21.59 21.03 -5.94
CA ASP A 351 22.23 22.16 -6.59
C ASP A 351 23.73 22.05 -6.33
N GLY A 352 24.46 21.62 -7.35
CA GLY A 352 25.90 21.67 -7.39
C GLY A 352 26.38 23.07 -7.05
N ASP A 353 27.06 23.18 -5.91
CA ASP A 353 27.75 24.35 -5.37
C ASP A 353 28.51 25.13 -6.45
N GLY A 354 27.84 26.17 -6.96
CA GLY A 354 28.41 27.25 -7.73
C GLY A 354 28.46 28.50 -6.86
N SER A 355 29.24 28.45 -5.79
CA SER A 355 29.58 29.62 -4.96
C SER A 355 30.34 30.68 -5.76
N ASP A 356 29.59 31.59 -6.39
CA ASP A 356 30.14 32.86 -6.92
C ASP A 356 29.67 34.01 -6.02
N THR A 357 30.35 34.14 -4.87
CA THR A 357 30.23 35.32 -4.00
C THR A 357 30.86 36.52 -4.69
N GLY A 358 30.01 37.35 -5.30
CA GLY A 358 30.33 38.74 -5.53
C GLY A 358 30.20 39.54 -4.23
N ASP A 359 31.32 40.05 -3.71
CA ASP A 359 31.30 41.27 -2.91
C ASP A 359 32.46 42.17 -3.33
N GLY A 360 32.13 43.42 -3.60
CA GLY A 360 33.02 44.43 -4.12
C GLY A 360 33.41 45.44 -3.05
N SER A 361 34.68 45.83 -3.04
CA SER A 361 35.16 47.20 -2.85
C SER A 361 36.68 47.17 -2.65
N ASP A 362 37.44 47.87 -3.49
CA ASP A 362 38.01 49.15 -3.05
C ASP A 362 38.80 49.85 -4.16
N THR A 363 38.69 51.17 -4.11
CA THR A 363 39.43 52.15 -4.91
C THR A 363 40.91 52.21 -4.53
N GLY A 364 41.79 52.37 -5.53
CA GLY A 364 42.95 53.26 -5.39
C GLY A 364 44.33 52.69 -5.71
N ASP A 365 44.92 53.34 -6.73
CA ASP A 365 46.33 53.70 -6.86
C ASP A 365 47.30 52.77 -7.63
N SER A 366 48.03 53.48 -8.48
CA SER A 366 49.03 53.14 -9.45
C SER A 366 50.29 52.49 -8.89
N ASN A 367 50.86 51.53 -9.64
CA ASN A 367 52.28 51.61 -9.98
C ASN A 367 52.67 50.73 -11.17
N THR A 368 53.58 51.25 -11.98
CA THR A 368 54.20 50.65 -13.16
C THR A 368 55.30 49.68 -12.74
N GLY A 369 55.36 48.49 -13.34
CA GLY A 369 56.44 47.53 -13.12
C GLY A 369 56.49 46.44 -14.20
N ASP A 370 57.45 46.59 -15.11
CA ASP A 370 57.90 45.63 -16.13
C ASP A 370 58.46 44.34 -15.51
N GLY A 371 58.15 43.18 -16.11
CA GLY A 371 58.75 41.89 -15.76
C GLY A 371 58.27 40.76 -16.68
N SER A 372 59.16 40.32 -17.57
CA SER A 372 58.98 39.26 -18.59
C SER A 372 58.99 37.81 -18.06
N GLY A 373 58.38 36.88 -18.81
CA GLY A 373 58.64 35.42 -18.78
C GLY A 373 57.38 34.55 -18.83
N ASP A 374 57.03 33.98 -19.98
CA ASP A 374 57.19 32.53 -20.31
C ASP A 374 56.24 31.63 -19.49
N GLY A 375 55.22 30.94 -19.98
CA GLY A 375 54.99 30.29 -21.27
C GLY A 375 54.44 28.89 -20.96
N SER A 376 53.17 28.62 -21.30
CA SER A 376 52.70 27.28 -21.68
C SER A 376 51.23 27.32 -22.11
N THR A 377 51.05 26.87 -23.34
CA THR A 377 49.81 26.63 -24.06
C THR A 377 49.06 25.42 -23.53
N GLY A 378 47.74 25.52 -23.43
CA GLY A 378 46.84 24.40 -23.18
C GLY A 378 45.40 24.78 -23.48
N SER A 379 45.08 25.02 -24.76
CA SER A 379 43.71 25.15 -25.25
C SER A 379 43.05 23.77 -25.31
N GLY A 380 41.84 23.66 -24.76
CA GLY A 380 40.94 22.52 -24.91
C GLY A 380 39.51 23.00 -24.72
N ASP A 381 38.89 23.35 -25.85
CA ASP A 381 37.52 23.79 -26.04
C ASP A 381 36.62 22.55 -26.28
N GLY A 382 35.44 22.49 -25.66
CA GLY A 382 34.30 21.69 -26.16
C GLY A 382 33.67 20.63 -25.22
N PRO A 383 32.33 20.45 -25.25
CA PRO A 383 31.51 19.86 -24.20
C PRO A 383 31.26 18.34 -24.36
N GLY A 384 30.94 17.64 -23.26
CA GLY A 384 30.57 16.22 -23.32
C GLY A 384 29.82 15.74 -22.09
N PHE A 385 28.51 15.56 -22.26
CA PHE A 385 27.61 14.87 -21.35
C PHE A 385 28.09 13.42 -21.13
N GLY A 386 28.21 13.02 -19.86
CA GLY A 386 28.71 11.70 -19.45
C GLY A 386 27.61 10.79 -18.90
N VAL A 387 26.93 10.09 -19.82
CA VAL A 387 26.44 8.70 -19.73
C VAL A 387 25.68 8.26 -18.46
N PHE A 388 24.35 8.24 -18.56
CA PHE A 388 23.47 7.39 -17.74
C PHE A 388 23.63 5.92 -18.16
N ALA A 389 23.93 5.05 -17.20
CA ALA A 389 23.92 3.61 -17.41
C ALA A 389 22.52 3.07 -17.11
N ALA A 390 21.76 2.77 -18.18
CA ALA A 390 20.53 1.99 -18.09
C ALA A 390 20.86 0.53 -17.75
N LEU A 391 20.34 0.03 -16.63
CA LEU A 391 20.43 -1.38 -16.24
C LEU A 391 19.03 -2.01 -16.43
N LEU A 392 18.72 -2.37 -17.67
CA LEU A 392 17.57 -3.19 -18.02
C LEU A 392 17.79 -4.62 -17.49
N SER A 393 17.07 -4.99 -16.42
CA SER A 393 16.93 -6.40 -16.04
C SER A 393 15.60 -6.94 -16.58
N LEU A 394 15.71 -7.64 -17.71
CA LEU A 394 14.63 -8.33 -18.40
C LEU A 394 14.44 -9.71 -17.76
N PHE A 395 13.44 -9.92 -16.91
CA PHE A 395 12.99 -11.27 -16.57
C PHE A 395 11.72 -11.60 -17.36
N GLY A 396 11.92 -12.48 -18.35
CA GLY A 396 10.95 -12.80 -19.36
C GLY A 396 9.85 -13.76 -18.91
N LEU A 397 8.66 -13.51 -19.47
CA LEU A 397 7.60 -14.49 -19.63
C LEU A 397 8.13 -15.78 -20.28
N GLY A 398 7.81 -16.91 -19.65
CA GLY A 398 7.91 -18.24 -20.25
C GLY A 398 6.55 -18.90 -20.34
N THR A 399 5.79 -18.64 -21.40
CA THR A 399 4.60 -19.41 -21.74
C THR A 399 4.95 -20.65 -22.58
N LEU A 400 4.38 -21.78 -22.16
CA LEU A 400 3.78 -22.86 -22.95
C LEU A 400 4.64 -23.87 -23.78
N LEU A 401 4.21 -25.13 -23.62
CA LEU A 401 4.15 -26.27 -24.58
C LEU A 401 5.42 -27.10 -24.84
N ALA A 402 5.44 -28.35 -24.32
CA ALA A 402 4.91 -29.54 -25.03
C ALA A 402 5.52 -30.88 -24.57
N ARG A 403 4.61 -31.86 -24.34
CA ARG A 403 4.74 -33.33 -24.57
C ARG A 403 5.89 -34.10 -23.90
N ARG A 404 5.54 -34.97 -22.96
CA ARG A 404 5.26 -36.39 -23.26
C ARG A 404 4.46 -37.08 -22.17
#